data_AF-E5R419-F1
#
_entry.id   AF-E5R419-F1
#
_cell.length_a   1.000
_cell.length_b   1.000
_cell.length_c   1.000
_cell.angle_alpha   90.00
_cell.angle_beta   90.00
_cell.angle_gamma   90.00
#
_symmetry.space_group_name_H-M   'P 1'
#
loop_
_entity.id
_entity.type
_entity.pdbx_description
1 polymer ?
#
loop_
_entity_poly.entity_id
_entity_poly.type
_entity_poly.pdbx_seq_one_letter_code
_entity_poly.pdbx_strand_id
1 'polypeptide(L)'
;MAALYQLMHCVPVKNRLPGHLLTAAFPKINDLGISPPHPMCSVLRRRGSPRDLLIMRCIALSRLAGYSWRLELDLPLDTFCLQLVSISLLEPEYPSASAPSHIATAIMVSQKQPVYVLGVGMTKFIKPRGKVDYPELGFEAGVKAMLDAQINYDDVEQGVACYCYGDSTCGQRVFYQFGMTGIPVYNVNNNCSTGSTGLYMGRNMIAHGAADCVLVVGFEKMFPGSLQTFFQDRTNPTATTNLIMKETRGITKAPGAAQLFGNAGREHMEKYGSELRDFAEIGRINHAHSKNNPYSQFQDEYTLEQIMNSPMIHEPLTKLQCCPTSDGAAATVLCSQAFLDARPALKSQAILIAGQRLATDTPALFSRSAIDLVGYEMSALAAKEALAEANVTPDDVSVCELHDCFSANEMVTIEALGLAPKGKAHEFVQPGGINQGGKLVHNPFRRARIKGSPPGCHGAGTMRRAGVAYAWMGKQSQCTQYESGIAA
;
A
#
# COMPACT_ATOMS: atom_id res chain seq x y z
N MET A 1 -20.30 21.18 -18.76
CA MET A 1 -19.43 22.06 -19.57
C MET A 1 -19.08 23.29 -18.75
N ALA A 2 -17.81 23.66 -18.81
CA ALA A 2 -17.26 25.01 -18.69
C ALA A 2 -17.44 25.81 -17.39
N ALA A 3 -16.27 26.02 -16.78
CA ALA A 3 -15.86 27.08 -15.87
C ALA A 3 -16.51 28.47 -16.03
N LEU A 4 -16.61 29.19 -14.92
CA LEU A 4 -16.48 30.66 -14.81
C LEU A 4 -16.17 30.98 -13.33
N TYR A 5 -14.93 31.31 -12.95
CA TYR A 5 -14.35 32.66 -12.93
C TYR A 5 -15.33 33.76 -12.45
N GLN A 6 -15.07 34.28 -11.25
CA GLN A 6 -15.51 35.63 -10.89
C GLN A 6 -14.39 36.36 -10.14
N LEU A 7 -13.83 37.35 -10.84
CA LEU A 7 -12.92 38.38 -10.34
C LEU A 7 -13.67 39.27 -9.33
N MET A 8 -13.11 39.47 -8.14
CA MET A 8 -13.52 40.56 -7.26
C MET A 8 -12.69 41.82 -7.58
N HIS A 9 -13.37 42.88 -8.02
CA HIS A 9 -12.85 44.25 -7.95
C HIS A 9 -13.14 44.82 -6.55
N CYS A 10 -12.10 45.20 -5.81
CA CYS A 10 -12.24 46.02 -4.62
C CYS A 10 -12.19 47.51 -4.99
N VAL A 11 -13.27 48.24 -4.71
CA VAL A 11 -13.30 49.71 -4.72
C VAL A 11 -12.95 50.20 -3.30
N PRO A 12 -12.02 51.15 -3.12
CA PRO A 12 -11.60 51.59 -1.79
C PRO A 12 -12.54 52.67 -1.22
N VAL A 13 -12.95 52.51 0.04
CA VAL A 13 -13.56 53.59 0.84
C VAL A 13 -12.46 54.31 1.62
N LYS A 14 -12.45 55.63 1.46
CA LYS A 14 -11.52 56.63 1.99
C LYS A 14 -11.30 56.50 3.51
N ASN A 15 -10.03 56.60 3.93
CA ASN A 15 -9.63 57.48 5.03
C ASN A 15 -8.23 58.05 4.76
N ARG A 16 -8.08 59.34 5.09
CA ARG A 16 -6.97 60.24 4.76
C ARG A 16 -5.72 59.97 5.61
N LEU A 17 -4.52 60.05 5.01
CA LEU A 17 -3.40 60.97 5.29
C LEU A 17 -2.13 60.54 4.50
N PRO A 18 -1.11 61.42 4.30
CA PRO A 18 -0.51 61.68 2.99
C PRO A 18 0.88 61.06 2.76
N GLY A 19 1.28 60.95 1.49
CA GLY A 19 2.70 61.01 1.10
C GLY A 19 3.17 60.00 0.05
N HIS A 20 3.49 60.54 -1.14
CA HIS A 20 4.45 60.03 -2.14
C HIS A 20 4.07 58.91 -3.14
N LEU A 21 3.72 59.38 -4.35
CA LEU A 21 4.17 58.96 -5.70
C LEU A 21 4.86 57.60 -5.89
N LEU A 22 4.27 56.72 -6.72
CA LEU A 22 4.74 56.43 -8.09
C LEU A 22 3.82 55.42 -8.80
N THR A 23 3.50 55.73 -10.05
CA THR A 23 2.67 55.01 -11.02
C THR A 23 3.44 53.90 -11.76
N ALA A 24 2.80 52.76 -12.01
CA ALA A 24 3.11 51.88 -13.14
C ALA A 24 1.84 51.16 -13.63
N ALA A 25 1.66 51.13 -14.95
CA ALA A 25 0.43 50.79 -15.67
C ALA A 25 0.41 49.35 -16.19
N PHE A 26 -0.79 48.79 -16.44
CA PHE A 26 -1.01 47.68 -17.38
C PHE A 26 -2.27 47.92 -18.24
N PRO A 27 -2.30 47.49 -19.53
CA PRO A 27 -3.27 47.91 -20.54
C PRO A 27 -4.53 47.02 -20.65
N LYS A 28 -5.54 47.56 -21.34
CA LYS A 28 -6.89 47.03 -21.60
C LYS A 28 -6.93 45.98 -22.73
N ILE A 29 -7.86 45.03 -22.64
CA ILE A 29 -8.35 44.20 -23.76
C ILE A 29 -9.83 44.53 -23.97
N ASN A 30 -10.13 45.11 -25.14
CA ASN A 30 -11.45 45.09 -25.78
C ASN A 30 -11.19 44.53 -27.18
N ASP A 31 -11.89 43.46 -27.54
CA ASP A 31 -12.62 43.33 -28.81
C ASP A 31 -13.20 41.91 -28.90
N LEU A 32 -14.51 41.87 -29.14
CA LEU A 32 -15.25 40.92 -29.99
C LEU A 32 -16.72 40.99 -29.57
N GLY A 33 -17.49 41.73 -30.36
CA GLY A 33 -18.93 41.93 -30.16
C GLY A 33 -19.77 40.75 -30.59
N ILE A 34 -21.01 40.72 -30.07
CA ILE A 34 -22.25 40.23 -30.69
C ILE A 34 -23.43 40.81 -29.89
N SER A 35 -24.48 41.26 -30.59
CA SER A 35 -25.73 41.85 -30.07
C SER A 35 -26.96 40.91 -30.25
N PRO A 36 -28.10 41.13 -29.53
CA PRO A 36 -29.19 40.15 -29.25
C PRO A 36 -30.51 40.42 -30.04
N PRO A 37 -31.61 39.63 -29.88
CA PRO A 37 -32.77 40.02 -29.01
C PRO A 37 -33.67 38.83 -28.45
N HIS A 38 -34.12 38.80 -27.17
CA HIS A 38 -35.40 39.28 -26.55
C HIS A 38 -36.48 38.15 -26.28
N PRO A 39 -37.60 38.37 -25.54
CA PRO A 39 -37.86 37.98 -24.12
C PRO A 39 -38.96 36.91 -23.87
N MET A 40 -39.02 36.33 -22.66
CA MET A 40 -40.30 36.03 -21.98
C MET A 40 -40.19 35.98 -20.44
N CYS A 41 -41.21 36.59 -19.80
CA CYS A 41 -41.65 36.61 -18.39
C CYS A 41 -41.60 35.24 -17.68
N SER A 42 -41.63 35.05 -16.35
CA SER A 42 -42.15 35.83 -15.21
C SER A 42 -41.65 35.25 -13.86
N VAL A 43 -41.38 36.15 -12.90
CA VAL A 43 -41.72 36.14 -11.46
C VAL A 43 -41.71 34.82 -10.66
N LEU A 44 -40.83 34.75 -9.64
CA LEU A 44 -41.19 34.36 -8.26
C LEU A 44 -40.12 34.87 -7.26
N ARG A 45 -40.58 35.63 -6.26
CA ARG A 45 -39.80 36.24 -5.16
C ARG A 45 -39.57 35.25 -4.01
N ARG A 46 -38.39 35.34 -3.34
CA ARG A 46 -38.15 35.50 -1.87
C ARG A 46 -36.70 35.05 -1.56
N ARG A 47 -35.77 35.98 -1.28
CA ARG A 47 -35.30 36.47 0.05
C ARG A 47 -34.69 35.38 0.97
N GLY A 48 -33.37 35.37 1.07
CA GLY A 48 -32.55 34.76 2.12
C GLY A 48 -31.15 35.39 2.10
N SER A 49 -30.62 35.82 3.26
CA SER A 49 -29.57 36.84 3.42
C SER A 49 -28.17 36.27 3.76
N PRO A 50 -27.08 37.07 3.62
CA PRO A 50 -25.69 36.60 3.56
C PRO A 50 -25.00 36.52 4.94
N ARG A 51 -25.55 35.72 5.88
CA ARG A 51 -24.95 35.59 7.24
C ARG A 51 -23.92 34.45 7.39
N ASP A 52 -23.92 33.47 6.50
CA ASP A 52 -23.07 32.28 6.67
C ASP A 52 -21.61 32.49 6.25
N LEU A 53 -21.31 33.52 5.44
CA LEU A 53 -19.95 33.80 4.98
C LEU A 53 -19.09 34.59 5.98
N LEU A 54 -19.69 35.27 6.96
CA LEU A 54 -18.95 36.08 7.93
C LEU A 54 -18.37 35.24 9.08
N ILE A 55 -19.04 34.14 9.44
CA ILE A 55 -18.69 33.28 10.58
C ILE A 55 -17.38 32.50 10.33
N MET A 56 -17.15 32.01 9.11
CA MET A 56 -15.92 31.25 8.80
C MET A 56 -14.65 32.12 8.79
N ARG A 57 -14.73 33.41 8.44
CA ARG A 57 -13.55 34.29 8.42
C ARG A 57 -13.08 34.71 9.81
N CYS A 58 -13.99 34.85 10.77
CA CYS A 58 -13.63 35.22 12.16
C CYS A 58 -12.93 34.06 12.90
N ILE A 59 -13.34 32.81 12.68
CA ILE A 59 -12.73 31.62 13.30
C ILE A 59 -11.29 31.41 12.83
N ALA A 60 -10.99 31.75 11.57
CA ALA A 60 -9.63 31.63 11.02
C ALA A 60 -8.68 32.71 11.55
N LEU A 61 -9.18 33.92 11.82
CA LEU A 61 -8.37 35.03 12.36
C LEU A 61 -8.18 34.95 13.88
N SER A 62 -9.08 34.30 14.62
CA SER A 62 -8.97 34.13 16.08
C SER A 62 -7.90 33.13 16.52
N ARG A 63 -7.30 32.34 15.61
CA ARG A 63 -6.15 31.47 15.92
C ARG A 63 -4.80 32.17 15.85
N LEU A 64 -4.72 33.42 15.38
CA LEU A 64 -3.45 34.10 15.10
C LEU A 64 -3.13 35.29 16.02
N ALA A 65 -4.03 35.70 16.92
CA ALA A 65 -3.74 36.77 17.85
C ALA A 65 -4.42 36.51 19.20
N GLY A 66 -3.63 36.09 20.19
CA GLY A 66 -4.08 35.75 21.54
C GLY A 66 -4.62 36.94 22.34
N TYR A 67 -5.82 37.41 21.99
CA TYR A 67 -6.58 38.40 22.74
C TYR A 67 -8.02 37.90 22.98
N SER A 68 -8.51 38.08 24.20
CA SER A 68 -9.89 37.76 24.61
C SER A 68 -10.78 38.99 24.43
N TRP A 69 -11.94 38.81 23.80
CA TRP A 69 -13.01 39.82 23.76
C TRP A 69 -14.36 39.17 24.11
N ARG A 70 -15.16 39.87 24.92
CA ARG A 70 -16.51 39.49 25.35
C ARG A 70 -17.52 40.04 24.33
N LEU A 71 -18.37 39.18 23.78
CA LEU A 71 -19.45 39.58 22.86
C LEU A 71 -20.78 39.55 23.64
N GLU A 72 -21.40 40.70 23.90
CA GLU A 72 -22.77 40.78 24.40
C GLU A 72 -23.72 40.96 23.20
N LEU A 73 -24.65 40.02 23.04
CA LEU A 73 -25.71 40.07 22.03
C LEU A 73 -27.05 40.25 22.74
N ASP A 74 -27.65 41.42 22.61
CA ASP A 74 -29.06 41.64 22.96
C ASP A 74 -29.94 41.07 21.85
N LEU A 75 -30.70 40.00 22.15
CA LEU A 75 -31.78 39.49 21.30
C LEU A 75 -33.06 39.31 22.15
N PRO A 76 -34.23 39.74 21.65
CA PRO A 76 -35.49 39.60 22.36
C PRO A 76 -35.96 38.14 22.41
N LEU A 77 -36.50 37.76 23.57
CA LEU A 77 -37.15 36.50 23.88
C LEU A 77 -38.34 36.24 22.95
N ASP A 78 -38.37 35.08 22.28
CA ASP A 78 -39.49 34.13 22.35
C ASP A 78 -39.27 32.87 21.47
N THR A 79 -39.39 31.70 22.11
CA THR A 79 -39.70 30.36 21.54
C THR A 79 -38.78 29.75 20.47
N PHE A 80 -37.83 28.90 20.87
CA PHE A 80 -37.86 27.42 20.69
C PHE A 80 -36.52 26.77 21.11
N CYS A 81 -36.62 25.65 21.83
CA CYS A 81 -35.53 24.84 22.37
C CYS A 81 -34.49 24.39 21.33
N LEU A 82 -33.25 24.85 21.49
CA LEU A 82 -32.04 24.13 21.08
C LEU A 82 -31.20 23.94 22.34
N GLN A 83 -31.09 22.70 22.81
CA GLN A 83 -30.13 22.31 23.85
C GLN A 83 -28.71 22.46 23.28
N LEU A 84 -28.15 23.65 23.45
CA LEU A 84 -26.73 23.90 23.37
C LEU A 84 -26.10 23.53 24.70
N VAL A 85 -25.20 22.53 24.68
CA VAL A 85 -24.31 22.21 25.79
C VAL A 85 -23.39 23.42 26.00
N SER A 86 -23.70 24.25 26.99
CA SER A 86 -22.86 25.36 27.45
C SER A 86 -21.73 24.79 28.30
N ILE A 87 -20.50 24.80 27.77
CA ILE A 87 -19.29 24.68 28.59
C ILE A 87 -19.03 26.07 29.16
N SER A 88 -19.52 26.32 30.36
CA SER A 88 -19.19 27.52 31.14
C SER A 88 -17.84 27.33 31.81
N LEU A 89 -16.84 28.10 31.37
CA LEU A 89 -15.59 28.30 32.10
C LEU A 89 -15.89 29.24 33.29
N LEU A 90 -16.20 28.65 34.43
CA LEU A 90 -16.17 29.33 35.72
C LEU A 90 -14.74 29.25 36.26
N GLU A 91 -14.08 30.40 36.41
CA GLU A 91 -12.86 30.51 37.21
C GLU A 91 -13.21 30.29 38.69
N PRO A 92 -12.51 29.41 39.43
CA PRO A 92 -12.77 29.24 40.85
C PRO A 92 -11.95 30.25 41.67
N GLU A 93 -12.65 31.04 42.47
CA GLU A 93 -12.10 31.68 43.66
C GLU A 93 -11.62 30.59 44.64
N TYR A 94 -10.37 30.70 45.12
CA TYR A 94 -9.87 29.84 46.19
C TYR A 94 -10.42 30.29 47.55
N PRO A 95 -10.98 29.35 48.32
CA PRO A 95 -10.57 29.22 49.71
C PRO A 95 -10.07 27.80 50.01
N SER A 96 -9.05 27.75 50.86
CA SER A 96 -8.38 26.55 51.35
C SER A 96 -9.32 25.57 52.05
N ALA A 97 -9.35 24.29 51.61
CA ALA A 97 -9.35 23.10 52.48
C ALA A 97 -9.43 21.79 51.65
N SER A 98 -8.52 20.86 51.97
CA SER A 98 -8.54 19.39 51.77
C SER A 98 -8.93 18.83 50.39
N ALA A 99 -7.91 18.30 49.69
CA ALA A 99 -8.02 17.54 48.44
C ALA A 99 -8.81 16.22 48.56
N PRO A 100 -9.56 15.85 47.51
CA PRO A 100 -9.74 14.47 47.10
C PRO A 100 -9.02 14.17 45.78
N SER A 101 -8.59 12.92 45.69
CA SER A 101 -7.80 12.24 44.67
C SER A 101 -8.20 12.47 43.21
N HIS A 102 -7.18 12.62 42.37
CA HIS A 102 -7.21 12.61 40.90
C HIS A 102 -8.09 11.51 40.29
N ILE A 103 -9.18 11.88 39.65
CA ILE A 103 -9.82 11.05 38.62
C ILE A 103 -9.07 11.33 37.32
N ALA A 104 -8.09 10.48 37.01
CA ALA A 104 -7.50 10.45 35.68
C ALA A 104 -8.56 9.88 34.71
N THR A 105 -9.15 10.73 33.89
CA THR A 105 -9.91 10.27 32.72
C THR A 105 -8.91 9.59 31.79
N ALA A 106 -8.78 8.26 31.91
CA ALA A 106 -8.06 7.46 30.95
C ALA A 106 -8.68 7.69 29.58
N ILE A 107 -7.96 8.38 28.70
CA ILE A 107 -8.22 8.29 27.27
C ILE A 107 -8.02 6.81 26.95
N MET A 108 -9.12 6.06 26.87
CA MET A 108 -9.08 4.68 26.39
C MET A 108 -8.65 4.75 24.93
N VAL A 109 -7.33 4.67 24.70
CA VAL A 109 -6.80 4.31 23.40
C VAL A 109 -7.34 2.91 23.15
N SER A 110 -8.36 2.81 22.29
CA SER A 110 -8.92 1.54 21.84
C SER A 110 -7.75 0.65 21.41
N GLN A 111 -7.53 -0.44 22.14
CA GLN A 111 -6.56 -1.45 21.72
C GLN A 111 -7.04 -2.02 20.39
N LYS A 112 -6.15 -2.05 19.39
CA LYS A 112 -6.44 -2.68 18.10
C LYS A 112 -6.87 -4.12 18.34
N GLN A 113 -8.00 -4.52 17.77
CA GLN A 113 -8.44 -5.90 17.90
C GLN A 113 -7.59 -6.85 17.02
N PRO A 114 -7.40 -8.12 17.44
CA PRO A 114 -6.71 -9.13 16.63
C PRO A 114 -7.41 -9.37 15.30
N VAL A 115 -6.61 -9.59 14.25
CA VAL A 115 -7.08 -9.87 12.89
C VAL A 115 -6.45 -11.14 12.38
N TYR A 116 -7.26 -11.98 11.74
CA TYR A 116 -6.85 -13.30 11.27
C TYR A 116 -7.04 -13.43 9.76
N VAL A 117 -6.10 -14.11 9.12
CA VAL A 117 -6.31 -14.71 7.79
C VAL A 117 -7.08 -16.01 7.97
N LEU A 118 -8.31 -16.03 7.46
CA LEU A 118 -9.22 -17.18 7.59
C LEU A 118 -9.21 -18.10 6.36
N GLY A 119 -8.93 -17.57 5.17
CA GLY A 119 -8.85 -18.39 3.96
C GLY A 119 -8.11 -17.67 2.84
N VAL A 120 -7.51 -18.45 1.95
CA VAL A 120 -6.68 -17.96 0.85
C VAL A 120 -6.98 -18.67 -0.47
N GLY A 121 -6.85 -17.95 -1.57
CA GLY A 121 -7.13 -18.47 -2.91
C GLY A 121 -6.22 -17.86 -3.95
N MET A 122 -5.93 -18.60 -5.02
CA MET A 122 -5.11 -18.11 -6.12
C MET A 122 -5.39 -18.85 -7.43
N THR A 123 -5.14 -18.18 -8.55
CA THR A 123 -5.07 -18.80 -9.87
C THR A 123 -3.67 -19.35 -10.12
N LYS A 124 -3.52 -20.18 -11.16
CA LYS A 124 -2.19 -20.42 -11.73
C LYS A 124 -1.70 -19.13 -12.36
N PHE A 125 -0.44 -18.77 -12.12
CA PHE A 125 0.18 -17.64 -12.79
C PHE A 125 0.63 -18.10 -14.16
N ILE A 126 0.15 -17.42 -15.20
CA ILE A 126 0.34 -17.84 -16.58
C ILE A 126 1.02 -16.75 -17.38
N LYS A 127 1.73 -17.16 -18.42
CA LYS A 127 2.33 -16.20 -19.35
C LYS A 127 1.21 -15.37 -20.00
N PRO A 128 1.35 -14.03 -20.07
CA PRO A 128 0.39 -13.17 -20.73
C PRO A 128 0.22 -13.55 -22.20
N ARG A 129 -0.91 -14.15 -22.52
CA ARG A 129 -1.27 -14.64 -23.86
C ARG A 129 -2.69 -14.26 -24.23
N GLY A 130 -3.36 -13.45 -23.41
CA GLY A 130 -4.75 -13.04 -23.63
C GLY A 130 -5.76 -14.19 -23.54
N LYS A 131 -5.46 -15.23 -22.76
CA LYS A 131 -6.30 -16.45 -22.67
C LYS A 131 -7.44 -16.34 -21.66
N VAL A 132 -7.23 -15.61 -20.58
CA VAL A 132 -8.15 -15.44 -19.45
C VAL A 132 -8.16 -13.96 -19.13
N ASP A 133 -9.33 -13.39 -18.82
CA ASP A 133 -9.45 -11.97 -18.51
C ASP A 133 -9.48 -11.69 -17.00
N TYR A 134 -9.17 -10.46 -16.60
CA TYR A 134 -9.06 -10.09 -15.19
C TYR A 134 -10.32 -10.38 -14.35
N PRO A 135 -11.57 -10.27 -14.86
CA PRO A 135 -12.75 -10.63 -14.07
C PRO A 135 -12.75 -12.09 -13.67
N GLU A 136 -12.37 -12.99 -14.58
CA GLU A 136 -12.33 -14.44 -14.36
C GLU A 136 -11.21 -14.80 -13.38
N LEU A 137 -10.03 -14.17 -13.53
CA LEU A 137 -8.91 -14.37 -12.62
C LEU A 137 -9.29 -13.98 -11.19
N GLY A 138 -9.82 -12.77 -11.00
CA GLY A 138 -10.24 -12.28 -9.69
C GLY A 138 -11.35 -13.13 -9.08
N PHE A 139 -12.32 -13.57 -9.89
CA PHE A 139 -13.41 -14.44 -9.44
C PHE A 139 -12.89 -15.82 -8.97
N GLU A 140 -12.05 -16.48 -9.75
CA GLU A 140 -11.47 -17.77 -9.37
C GLU A 140 -10.70 -17.67 -8.04
N ALA A 141 -9.87 -16.64 -7.87
CA ALA A 141 -9.11 -16.44 -6.65
C ALA A 141 -10.02 -16.18 -5.44
N GLY A 142 -11.01 -15.29 -5.57
CA GLY A 142 -11.95 -14.97 -4.50
C GLY A 142 -12.82 -16.16 -4.08
N VAL A 143 -13.34 -16.93 -5.04
CA VAL A 143 -14.09 -18.17 -4.75
C VAL A 143 -13.20 -19.16 -3.99
N LYS A 144 -11.96 -19.39 -4.44
CA LYS A 144 -11.04 -20.30 -3.73
C LYS A 144 -10.75 -19.83 -2.30
N ALA A 145 -10.62 -18.53 -2.08
CA ALA A 145 -10.38 -17.97 -0.75
C ALA A 145 -11.59 -18.16 0.18
N MET A 146 -12.80 -17.91 -0.31
CA MET A 146 -14.04 -18.12 0.46
C MET A 146 -14.30 -19.61 0.73
N LEU A 147 -14.01 -20.51 -0.22
CA LEU A 147 -14.08 -21.95 -0.02
C LEU A 147 -13.07 -22.43 1.04
N ASP A 148 -11.83 -21.93 1.01
CA ASP A 148 -10.82 -22.24 2.03
C ASP A 148 -11.20 -21.66 3.41
N ALA A 149 -11.85 -20.49 3.44
CA ALA A 149 -12.41 -19.87 4.64
C ALA A 149 -13.68 -20.58 5.16
N GLN A 150 -14.33 -21.39 4.34
CA GLN A 150 -15.62 -22.04 4.63
C GLN A 150 -16.75 -21.02 4.92
N ILE A 151 -16.78 -19.93 4.17
CA ILE A 151 -17.80 -18.87 4.26
C ILE A 151 -18.46 -18.61 2.90
N ASN A 152 -19.58 -17.90 2.89
CA ASN A 152 -20.19 -17.39 1.68
C ASN A 152 -19.94 -15.88 1.54
N TYR A 153 -20.21 -15.32 0.35
CA TYR A 153 -20.04 -13.89 0.12
C TYR A 153 -20.97 -13.01 0.96
N ASP A 154 -22.10 -13.56 1.42
CA ASP A 154 -23.02 -12.88 2.35
C ASP A 154 -22.39 -12.59 3.72
N ASP A 155 -21.32 -13.30 4.10
CA ASP A 155 -20.56 -13.04 5.33
C ASP A 155 -19.58 -11.85 5.16
N VAL A 156 -19.27 -11.43 3.92
CA VAL A 156 -18.28 -10.38 3.64
C VAL A 156 -18.91 -9.02 3.79
N GLU A 157 -18.30 -8.15 4.60
CA GLU A 157 -18.84 -6.80 4.88
C GLU A 157 -18.17 -5.71 4.07
N GLN A 158 -16.90 -5.88 3.69
CA GLN A 158 -16.16 -4.95 2.82
C GLN A 158 -15.22 -5.68 1.86
N GLY A 159 -14.99 -5.09 0.69
CA GLY A 159 -14.10 -5.61 -0.34
C GLY A 159 -12.93 -4.66 -0.63
N VAL A 160 -11.73 -5.21 -0.80
CA VAL A 160 -10.55 -4.46 -1.30
C VAL A 160 -10.02 -5.12 -2.56
N ALA A 161 -10.12 -4.41 -3.69
CA ALA A 161 -9.62 -4.84 -4.99
C ALA A 161 -8.28 -4.19 -5.29
N CYS A 162 -7.28 -5.00 -5.63
CA CYS A 162 -5.89 -4.57 -5.80
C CYS A 162 -5.44 -4.85 -7.24
N TYR A 163 -5.18 -3.81 -8.04
CA TYR A 163 -4.68 -3.94 -9.42
C TYR A 163 -3.95 -2.66 -9.86
N CYS A 164 -2.94 -2.76 -10.73
CA CYS A 164 -2.29 -1.58 -11.31
C CYS A 164 -2.81 -1.25 -12.71
N TYR A 165 -3.07 -2.26 -13.54
CA TYR A 165 -3.49 -2.05 -14.93
C TYR A 165 -4.96 -2.37 -15.11
N GLY A 166 -5.75 -1.32 -15.19
CA GLY A 166 -7.18 -1.39 -15.47
C GLY A 166 -7.78 -0.01 -15.32
N ASP A 167 -8.95 0.19 -15.93
CA ASP A 167 -9.70 1.41 -15.71
C ASP A 167 -10.20 1.49 -14.27
N SER A 168 -10.68 2.66 -13.87
CA SER A 168 -11.36 2.80 -12.60
C SER A 168 -12.50 1.79 -12.50
N THR A 169 -12.70 1.21 -11.32
CA THR A 169 -13.78 0.26 -10.98
C THR A 169 -13.64 -1.17 -11.54
N CYS A 170 -12.45 -1.60 -11.97
CA CYS A 170 -12.21 -3.01 -12.28
C CYS A 170 -12.48 -3.93 -11.08
N GLY A 171 -12.28 -3.45 -9.85
CA GLY A 171 -12.62 -4.16 -8.63
C GLY A 171 -14.10 -4.48 -8.51
N GLN A 172 -14.99 -3.51 -8.73
CA GLN A 172 -16.44 -3.73 -8.75
C GLN A 172 -16.80 -4.78 -9.80
N ARG A 173 -16.18 -4.73 -10.99
CA ARG A 173 -16.39 -5.74 -12.03
C ARG A 173 -16.05 -7.16 -11.56
N VAL A 174 -14.98 -7.34 -10.78
CA VAL A 174 -14.62 -8.62 -10.16
C VAL A 174 -15.64 -9.00 -9.08
N PHE A 175 -15.88 -8.11 -8.11
CA PHE A 175 -16.69 -8.38 -6.92
C PHE A 175 -18.17 -8.67 -7.23
N TYR A 176 -18.75 -8.01 -8.24
CA TYR A 176 -20.15 -8.24 -8.63
C TYR A 176 -20.43 -9.66 -9.12
N GLN A 177 -19.40 -10.44 -9.47
CA GLN A 177 -19.55 -11.86 -9.79
C GLN A 177 -19.79 -12.73 -8.55
N PHE A 178 -19.32 -12.32 -7.37
CA PHE A 178 -19.63 -13.00 -6.10
C PHE A 178 -21.05 -12.69 -5.62
N GLY A 179 -21.51 -11.47 -5.88
CA GLY A 179 -22.84 -10.97 -5.54
C GLY A 179 -22.90 -9.45 -5.55
N MET A 180 -24.10 -8.88 -5.67
CA MET A 180 -24.33 -7.43 -5.61
C MET A 180 -25.00 -7.07 -4.27
N THR A 181 -24.30 -7.33 -3.16
CA THR A 181 -24.80 -7.18 -1.78
C THR A 181 -24.83 -5.74 -1.26
N GLY A 182 -24.28 -4.79 -2.02
CA GLY A 182 -24.22 -3.38 -1.64
C GLY A 182 -23.04 -3.03 -0.72
N ILE A 183 -22.14 -3.98 -0.44
CA ILE A 183 -20.93 -3.72 0.36
C ILE A 183 -20.01 -2.70 -0.30
N PRO A 184 -19.25 -1.91 0.48
CA PRO A 184 -18.23 -1.04 -0.09
C PRO A 184 -17.09 -1.86 -0.71
N VAL A 185 -16.68 -1.46 -1.91
CA VAL A 185 -15.54 -2.03 -2.64
C VAL A 185 -14.54 -0.92 -2.96
N TYR A 186 -13.33 -1.02 -2.40
CA TYR A 186 -12.24 -0.07 -2.61
C TYR A 186 -11.29 -0.60 -3.69
N ASN A 187 -10.84 0.28 -4.58
CA ASN A 187 -9.85 -0.07 -5.61
C ASN A 187 -8.53 0.60 -5.23
N VAL A 188 -7.48 -0.19 -4.99
CA VAL A 188 -6.17 0.28 -4.53
C VAL A 188 -5.07 -0.14 -5.49
N ASN A 189 -4.06 0.71 -5.63
CA ASN A 189 -2.86 0.45 -6.41
C ASN A 189 -1.65 1.10 -5.76
N ASN A 190 -0.50 0.45 -5.91
CA ASN A 190 0.78 0.83 -5.32
C ASN A 190 1.96 0.09 -6.00
N ASN A 191 1.94 0.01 -7.34
CA ASN A 191 2.89 -0.81 -8.11
C ASN A 191 2.97 -2.26 -7.55
N CYS A 192 4.17 -2.83 -7.42
CA CYS A 192 4.35 -4.21 -6.98
C CYS A 192 3.74 -4.50 -5.60
N SER A 193 3.59 -3.51 -4.70
CA SER A 193 3.06 -3.73 -3.34
C SER A 193 1.53 -3.59 -3.26
N THR A 194 0.84 -3.46 -4.40
CA THR A 194 -0.61 -3.23 -4.50
C THR A 194 -1.44 -4.21 -3.68
N GLY A 195 -1.16 -5.50 -3.77
CA GLY A 195 -1.88 -6.49 -2.97
C GLY A 195 -1.59 -6.31 -1.48
N SER A 196 -0.32 -6.13 -1.08
CA SER A 196 0.06 -6.00 0.33
C SER A 196 -0.54 -4.73 0.94
N THR A 197 -0.73 -3.69 0.12
CA THR A 197 -1.49 -2.48 0.46
C THR A 197 -2.94 -2.82 0.76
N GLY A 198 -3.58 -3.67 -0.06
CA GLY A 198 -4.93 -4.14 0.19
C GLY A 198 -5.07 -4.99 1.45
N LEU A 199 -4.09 -5.87 1.72
CA LEU A 199 -4.03 -6.64 2.97
C LEU A 199 -3.91 -5.71 4.19
N TYR A 200 -3.03 -4.71 4.11
CA TYR A 200 -2.86 -3.69 5.15
C TYR A 200 -4.15 -2.89 5.39
N MET A 201 -4.83 -2.49 4.31
CA MET A 201 -6.10 -1.77 4.39
C MET A 201 -7.20 -2.66 5.02
N GLY A 202 -7.33 -3.91 4.58
CA GLY A 202 -8.31 -4.85 5.12
C GLY A 202 -8.04 -5.20 6.59
N ARG A 203 -6.77 -5.36 6.97
CA ARG A 203 -6.39 -5.53 8.38
C ARG A 203 -6.83 -4.32 9.21
N ASN A 204 -6.55 -3.10 8.74
CA ASN A 204 -6.90 -1.89 9.48
C ASN A 204 -8.42 -1.70 9.60
N MET A 205 -9.20 -2.04 8.58
CA MET A 205 -10.68 -2.03 8.67
C MET A 205 -11.15 -2.90 9.84
N ILE A 206 -10.62 -4.12 9.96
CA ILE A 206 -10.99 -5.03 11.04
C ILE A 206 -10.41 -4.57 12.37
N ALA A 207 -9.11 -4.26 12.44
CA ALA A 207 -8.43 -3.86 13.68
C ALA A 207 -9.06 -2.64 14.38
N HIS A 208 -9.74 -1.78 13.62
CA HIS A 208 -10.46 -0.59 14.11
C HIS A 208 -11.99 -0.74 14.16
N GLY A 209 -12.52 -1.95 13.95
CA GLY A 209 -13.95 -2.26 14.14
C GLY A 209 -14.88 -1.77 13.04
N ALA A 210 -14.35 -1.47 11.85
CA ALA A 210 -15.16 -1.07 10.69
C ALA A 210 -15.77 -2.27 9.95
N ALA A 211 -15.25 -3.48 10.16
CA ALA A 211 -15.78 -4.72 9.62
C ALA A 211 -15.32 -5.93 10.46
N ASP A 212 -16.10 -7.01 10.45
CA ASP A 212 -15.75 -8.30 11.05
C ASP A 212 -15.23 -9.31 10.01
N CYS A 213 -15.58 -9.14 8.73
CA CYS A 213 -15.08 -9.96 7.63
C CYS A 213 -14.81 -9.13 6.38
N VAL A 214 -13.59 -9.23 5.85
CA VAL A 214 -13.12 -8.47 4.67
C VAL A 214 -12.54 -9.42 3.64
N LEU A 215 -12.94 -9.25 2.37
CA LEU A 215 -12.35 -9.96 1.24
C LEU A 215 -11.37 -9.04 0.50
N VAL A 216 -10.11 -9.45 0.41
CA VAL A 216 -9.08 -8.77 -0.38
C VAL A 216 -8.81 -9.60 -1.63
N VAL A 217 -8.88 -8.98 -2.82
CA VAL A 217 -8.64 -9.65 -4.12
C VAL A 217 -7.64 -8.85 -4.93
N GLY A 218 -6.45 -9.40 -5.13
CA GLY A 218 -5.44 -8.89 -6.05
C GLY A 218 -5.49 -9.62 -7.39
N PHE A 219 -5.47 -8.88 -8.49
CA PHE A 219 -5.49 -9.45 -9.83
C PHE A 219 -4.73 -8.57 -10.81
N GLU A 220 -4.13 -9.19 -11.81
CA GLU A 220 -3.43 -8.48 -12.86
C GLU A 220 -3.50 -9.22 -14.19
N LYS A 221 -3.71 -8.44 -15.24
CA LYS A 221 -3.60 -8.88 -16.64
C LYS A 221 -2.56 -8.00 -17.32
N MET A 222 -1.43 -8.60 -17.65
CA MET A 222 -0.26 -7.89 -18.16
C MET A 222 -0.18 -7.97 -19.68
N PHE A 223 0.65 -7.11 -20.27
CA PHE A 223 1.07 -7.28 -21.66
C PHE A 223 2.21 -8.31 -21.76
N PRO A 224 2.34 -9.03 -22.88
CA PRO A 224 3.52 -9.83 -23.14
C PRO A 224 4.76 -8.94 -23.27
N GLY A 225 5.85 -9.30 -22.59
CA GLY A 225 7.14 -8.61 -22.70
C GLY A 225 7.43 -7.68 -21.53
N SER A 226 8.32 -6.71 -21.72
CA SER A 226 8.68 -5.76 -20.66
C SER A 226 7.52 -4.79 -20.37
N LEU A 227 7.44 -4.37 -19.10
CA LEU A 227 6.50 -3.35 -18.64
C LEU A 227 6.60 -2.06 -19.45
N GLN A 228 5.46 -1.43 -19.72
CA GLN A 228 5.34 -0.20 -20.51
C GLN A 228 4.75 0.92 -19.66
N THR A 229 5.03 2.16 -20.06
CA THR A 229 4.35 3.35 -19.52
C THR A 229 3.19 3.73 -20.44
N PHE A 230 1.98 3.85 -19.90
CA PHE A 230 0.78 4.16 -20.69
C PHE A 230 0.41 5.64 -20.70
N PHE A 231 0.64 6.36 -19.60
CA PHE A 231 0.29 7.77 -19.47
C PHE A 231 1.47 8.65 -19.87
N GLN A 232 1.47 9.15 -21.11
CA GLN A 232 2.55 9.99 -21.67
C GLN A 232 2.25 11.49 -21.59
N ASP A 233 1.09 11.86 -21.04
CA ASP A 233 0.58 13.24 -20.98
C ASP A 233 0.77 13.91 -19.61
N ARG A 234 1.49 13.25 -18.69
CA ARG A 234 1.70 13.69 -17.30
C ARG A 234 3.02 13.21 -16.74
N THR A 235 3.43 13.76 -15.60
CA THR A 235 4.66 13.36 -14.91
C THR A 235 4.63 11.87 -14.56
N ASN A 236 5.69 11.16 -14.96
CA ASN A 236 5.87 9.77 -14.56
C ASN A 236 6.21 9.70 -13.05
N PRO A 237 5.50 8.91 -12.22
CA PRO A 237 5.78 8.77 -10.79
C PRO A 237 7.22 8.34 -10.48
N THR A 238 7.86 7.66 -11.42
CA THR A 238 9.22 7.11 -11.29
C THR A 238 10.31 8.04 -11.83
N ALA A 239 9.95 9.22 -12.32
CA ALA A 239 10.87 10.12 -13.02
C ALA A 239 12.08 10.52 -12.16
N THR A 240 11.87 10.81 -10.87
CA THR A 240 12.93 11.21 -9.93
C THR A 240 13.89 10.06 -9.63
N THR A 241 13.37 8.86 -9.33
CA THR A 241 14.17 7.64 -9.14
C THR A 241 15.01 7.35 -10.39
N ASN A 242 14.40 7.44 -11.57
CA ASN A 242 15.08 7.20 -12.85
C ASN A 242 16.17 8.26 -13.14
N LEU A 243 15.95 9.51 -12.74
CA LEU A 243 16.96 10.57 -12.87
C LEU A 243 18.17 10.27 -12.01
N ILE A 244 17.99 9.89 -10.75
CA ILE A 244 19.10 9.56 -9.85
C ILE A 244 19.87 8.36 -10.40
N MET A 245 19.17 7.29 -10.84
CA MET A 245 19.82 6.15 -11.49
C MET A 245 20.64 6.58 -12.72
N LYS A 246 20.10 7.45 -13.56
CA LYS A 246 20.81 7.98 -14.74
C LYS A 246 22.07 8.73 -14.33
N GLU A 247 22.00 9.57 -13.30
CA GLU A 247 23.14 10.36 -12.82
C GLU A 247 24.22 9.51 -12.14
N THR A 248 23.85 8.41 -11.49
CA THR A 248 24.80 7.59 -10.71
C THR A 248 25.36 6.42 -11.51
N ARG A 249 24.55 5.81 -12.39
CA ARG A 249 24.87 4.54 -13.07
C ARG A 249 24.67 4.58 -14.58
N GLY A 250 24.18 5.70 -15.14
CA GLY A 250 23.87 5.84 -16.56
C GLY A 250 22.56 5.13 -16.96
N ILE A 251 22.30 5.09 -18.27
CA ILE A 251 21.17 4.37 -18.85
C ILE A 251 21.68 3.46 -19.97
N THR A 252 21.23 2.21 -19.97
CA THR A 252 21.47 1.23 -21.03
C THR A 252 20.18 0.94 -21.83
N LYS A 253 20.27 0.04 -22.82
CA LYS A 253 19.10 -0.44 -23.57
C LYS A 253 18.27 -1.50 -22.81
N ALA A 254 18.72 -1.93 -21.62
CA ALA A 254 18.00 -2.90 -20.82
C ALA A 254 16.67 -2.31 -20.28
N PRO A 255 15.69 -3.14 -19.90
CA PRO A 255 14.46 -2.64 -19.25
C PRO A 255 14.77 -1.85 -17.97
N GLY A 256 14.07 -0.73 -17.73
CA GLY A 256 14.37 0.19 -16.63
C GLY A 256 14.42 -0.47 -15.24
N ALA A 257 13.47 -1.37 -14.96
CA ALA A 257 13.49 -2.15 -13.71
C ALA A 257 14.77 -3.00 -13.56
N ALA A 258 15.17 -3.72 -14.60
CA ALA A 258 16.40 -4.52 -14.56
C ALA A 258 17.65 -3.64 -14.34
N GLN A 259 17.64 -2.40 -14.86
CA GLN A 259 18.70 -1.44 -14.58
C GLN A 259 18.72 -1.03 -13.10
N LEU A 260 17.56 -0.67 -12.51
CA LEU A 260 17.48 -0.28 -11.10
C LEU A 260 18.02 -1.37 -10.17
N PHE A 261 17.45 -2.58 -10.25
CA PHE A 261 17.84 -3.68 -9.35
C PHE A 261 19.21 -4.25 -9.69
N GLY A 262 19.60 -4.32 -10.96
CA GLY A 262 20.93 -4.79 -11.33
C GLY A 262 22.02 -3.82 -10.86
N ASN A 263 21.76 -2.51 -10.91
CA ASN A 263 22.67 -1.51 -10.34
C ASN A 263 22.79 -1.62 -8.81
N ALA A 264 21.72 -1.99 -8.10
CA ALA A 264 21.80 -2.31 -6.67
C ALA A 264 22.69 -3.54 -6.41
N GLY A 265 22.56 -4.58 -7.26
CA GLY A 265 23.44 -5.74 -7.22
C GLY A 265 24.91 -5.38 -7.47
N ARG A 266 25.20 -4.56 -8.49
CA ARG A 266 26.56 -4.06 -8.77
C ARG A 266 27.13 -3.27 -7.61
N GLU A 267 26.32 -2.42 -6.97
CA GLU A 267 26.75 -1.70 -5.77
C GLU A 267 27.07 -2.64 -4.60
N HIS A 268 26.28 -3.69 -4.42
CA HIS A 268 26.55 -4.70 -3.40
C HIS A 268 27.87 -5.44 -3.70
N MET A 269 28.17 -5.75 -4.96
CA MET A 269 29.47 -6.30 -5.37
C MET A 269 30.62 -5.33 -5.06
N GLU A 270 30.47 -4.06 -5.42
CA GLU A 270 31.46 -2.99 -5.20
C GLU A 270 31.77 -2.77 -3.71
N LYS A 271 30.75 -2.81 -2.85
CA LYS A 271 30.88 -2.49 -1.43
C LYS A 271 31.23 -3.68 -0.55
N TYR A 272 30.70 -4.86 -0.88
CA TYR A 272 30.69 -6.01 0.03
C TYR A 272 31.34 -7.27 -0.55
N GLY A 273 31.75 -7.24 -1.82
CA GLY A 273 32.50 -8.34 -2.43
C GLY A 273 31.66 -9.54 -2.85
N SER A 274 30.33 -9.41 -2.91
CA SER A 274 29.50 -10.46 -3.52
C SER A 274 29.89 -10.68 -4.98
N GLU A 275 29.73 -11.90 -5.48
CA GLU A 275 30.08 -12.30 -6.83
C GLU A 275 28.84 -12.55 -7.70
N LEU A 276 29.02 -12.59 -9.02
CA LEU A 276 27.95 -12.96 -9.97
C LEU A 276 27.30 -14.31 -9.61
N ARG A 277 28.10 -15.23 -9.07
CA ARG A 277 27.67 -16.55 -8.64
C ARG A 277 26.61 -16.49 -7.54
N ASP A 278 26.72 -15.55 -6.60
CA ASP A 278 25.80 -15.46 -5.45
C ASP A 278 24.39 -15.06 -5.90
N PHE A 279 24.29 -14.13 -6.85
CA PHE A 279 23.01 -13.75 -7.46
C PHE A 279 22.42 -14.89 -8.31
N ALA A 280 23.26 -15.63 -9.04
CA ALA A 280 22.82 -16.78 -9.81
C ALA A 280 22.34 -17.94 -8.91
N GLU A 281 22.94 -18.11 -7.73
CA GLU A 281 22.54 -19.12 -6.75
C GLU A 281 21.15 -18.83 -6.18
N ILE A 282 20.83 -17.55 -5.90
CA ILE A 282 19.46 -17.13 -5.58
C ILE A 282 18.47 -17.58 -6.69
N GLY A 283 18.83 -17.31 -7.96
CA GLY A 283 18.04 -17.78 -9.10
C GLY A 283 17.84 -19.30 -9.09
N ARG A 284 18.91 -20.05 -8.82
CA ARG A 284 18.89 -21.53 -8.79
C ARG A 284 17.96 -22.05 -7.72
N ILE A 285 18.05 -21.49 -6.51
CA ILE A 285 17.24 -21.88 -5.36
C ILE A 285 15.76 -21.60 -5.65
N ASN A 286 15.44 -20.41 -6.18
CA ASN A 286 14.07 -20.04 -6.55
C ASN A 286 13.48 -20.99 -7.62
N HIS A 287 14.23 -21.33 -8.68
CA HIS A 287 13.76 -22.30 -9.69
C HIS A 287 13.62 -23.71 -9.12
N ALA A 288 14.55 -24.16 -8.27
CA ALA A 288 14.47 -25.46 -7.61
C ALA A 288 13.24 -25.57 -6.71
N HIS A 289 12.85 -24.49 -6.04
CA HIS A 289 11.59 -24.47 -5.31
C HIS A 289 10.41 -24.63 -6.27
N SER A 290 10.42 -23.90 -7.41
CA SER A 290 9.29 -23.72 -8.35
C SER A 290 8.70 -25.01 -8.91
N LYS A 291 9.55 -26.03 -9.04
CA LYS A 291 9.26 -27.34 -9.63
C LYS A 291 8.00 -28.00 -9.08
N ASN A 292 7.71 -27.81 -7.79
CA ASN A 292 6.60 -28.48 -7.12
C ASN A 292 5.40 -27.56 -6.87
N ASN A 293 5.41 -26.29 -7.27
CA ASN A 293 4.23 -25.42 -7.12
C ASN A 293 3.36 -25.47 -8.38
N PRO A 294 2.13 -26.04 -8.30
CA PRO A 294 1.21 -26.10 -9.44
C PRO A 294 0.76 -24.72 -9.94
N TYR A 295 0.89 -23.68 -9.12
CA TYR A 295 0.52 -22.31 -9.43
C TYR A 295 1.65 -21.50 -10.06
N SER A 296 2.88 -22.01 -10.10
CA SER A 296 4.03 -21.33 -10.71
C SER A 296 3.93 -21.29 -12.24
N GLN A 297 4.34 -20.18 -12.87
CA GLN A 297 4.41 -20.05 -14.33
C GLN A 297 5.47 -21.01 -14.92
N PHE A 298 6.62 -21.11 -14.25
CA PHE A 298 7.72 -22.01 -14.60
C PHE A 298 7.90 -23.06 -13.51
N GLN A 299 8.16 -24.30 -13.93
CA GLN A 299 8.37 -25.45 -13.05
C GLN A 299 9.63 -26.23 -13.46
N ASP A 300 10.45 -25.65 -14.34
CA ASP A 300 11.72 -26.22 -14.77
C ASP A 300 12.79 -25.96 -13.70
N GLU A 301 13.65 -26.94 -13.49
CA GLU A 301 14.80 -26.83 -12.61
C GLU A 301 16.05 -26.57 -13.44
N TYR A 302 16.88 -25.63 -13.00
CA TYR A 302 18.10 -25.22 -13.70
C TYR A 302 19.33 -25.40 -12.80
N THR A 303 20.46 -25.79 -13.38
CA THR A 303 21.76 -25.76 -12.68
C THR A 303 22.27 -24.33 -12.53
N LEU A 304 23.23 -24.12 -11.63
CA LEU A 304 23.87 -22.83 -11.44
C LEU A 304 24.49 -22.32 -12.75
N GLU A 305 25.18 -23.21 -13.47
CA GLU A 305 25.84 -22.90 -14.74
C GLU A 305 24.82 -22.52 -15.82
N GLN A 306 23.65 -23.17 -15.86
CA GLN A 306 22.59 -22.81 -16.80
C GLN A 306 22.06 -21.40 -16.54
N ILE A 307 21.94 -21.00 -15.27
CA ILE A 307 21.49 -19.66 -14.89
C ILE A 307 22.56 -18.61 -15.24
N MET A 308 23.81 -18.87 -14.88
CA MET A 308 24.95 -17.99 -15.18
C MET A 308 25.15 -17.80 -16.69
N ASN A 309 24.94 -18.84 -17.49
CA ASN A 309 25.09 -18.80 -18.95
C ASN A 309 23.81 -18.36 -19.70
N SER A 310 22.70 -18.11 -18.99
CA SER A 310 21.49 -17.59 -19.63
C SER A 310 21.70 -16.14 -20.11
N PRO A 311 20.93 -15.64 -21.10
CA PRO A 311 21.19 -14.33 -21.70
C PRO A 311 21.28 -13.21 -20.67
N MET A 312 22.37 -12.43 -20.68
CA MET A 312 22.54 -11.27 -19.82
C MET A 312 21.48 -10.20 -20.15
N ILE A 313 20.82 -9.67 -19.13
CA ILE A 313 19.86 -8.57 -19.27
C ILE A 313 20.51 -7.25 -18.86
N HIS A 314 21.03 -7.20 -17.63
CA HIS A 314 21.78 -6.06 -17.09
C HIS A 314 22.57 -6.57 -15.89
N GLU A 315 23.90 -6.44 -15.91
CA GLU A 315 24.77 -7.01 -14.86
C GLU A 315 24.29 -6.65 -13.44
N PRO A 316 24.23 -7.61 -12.50
CA PRO A 316 24.63 -9.03 -12.58
C PRO A 316 23.53 -9.99 -13.11
N LEU A 317 22.43 -9.45 -13.61
CA LEU A 317 21.19 -10.18 -13.87
C LEU A 317 21.16 -10.82 -15.26
N THR A 318 21.11 -12.16 -15.26
CA THR A 318 20.76 -12.95 -16.44
C THR A 318 19.25 -13.19 -16.53
N LYS A 319 18.76 -13.65 -17.68
CA LYS A 319 17.33 -13.85 -17.95
C LYS A 319 16.64 -14.74 -16.91
N LEU A 320 17.31 -15.79 -16.43
CA LEU A 320 16.77 -16.71 -15.42
C LEU A 320 16.78 -16.13 -13.99
N GLN A 321 17.39 -14.96 -13.80
CA GLN A 321 17.38 -14.19 -12.55
C GLN A 321 16.35 -13.06 -12.54
N CYS A 322 15.56 -12.90 -13.62
CA CYS A 322 14.54 -11.88 -13.76
C CYS A 322 13.14 -12.50 -13.70
N CYS A 323 12.22 -11.90 -12.94
CA CYS A 323 10.83 -12.36 -12.91
C CYS A 323 10.16 -12.19 -14.29
N PRO A 324 9.34 -13.16 -14.74
CA PRO A 324 8.52 -12.98 -15.93
C PRO A 324 7.29 -12.12 -15.63
N THR A 325 6.75 -11.46 -16.64
CA THR A 325 5.37 -10.96 -16.59
C THR A 325 4.39 -12.13 -16.52
N SER A 326 3.36 -12.02 -15.69
CA SER A 326 2.35 -13.05 -15.46
C SER A 326 0.95 -12.46 -15.38
N ASP A 327 -0.02 -13.14 -15.97
CA ASP A 327 -1.43 -12.95 -15.63
C ASP A 327 -1.77 -13.86 -14.44
N GLY A 328 -2.55 -13.37 -13.50
CA GLY A 328 -3.01 -14.18 -12.37
C GLY A 328 -3.80 -13.37 -11.34
N ALA A 329 -4.32 -14.06 -10.32
CA ALA A 329 -4.94 -13.41 -9.17
C ALA A 329 -4.72 -14.21 -7.88
N ALA A 330 -4.84 -13.52 -6.76
CA ALA A 330 -4.84 -14.09 -5.42
C ALA A 330 -5.85 -13.34 -4.53
N ALA A 331 -6.41 -14.03 -3.55
CA ALA A 331 -7.38 -13.46 -2.63
C ALA A 331 -7.16 -13.98 -1.21
N THR A 332 -7.58 -13.19 -0.23
CA THR A 332 -7.52 -13.51 1.19
C THR A 332 -8.80 -13.04 1.88
N VAL A 333 -9.37 -13.92 2.71
CA VAL A 333 -10.45 -13.58 3.64
C VAL A 333 -9.82 -13.26 4.98
N LEU A 334 -10.11 -12.06 5.49
CA LEU A 334 -9.72 -11.61 6.81
C LEU A 334 -10.93 -11.62 7.74
N CYS A 335 -10.72 -11.94 9.01
CA CYS A 335 -11.79 -11.88 10.01
C CYS A 335 -11.32 -11.37 11.37
N SER A 336 -12.27 -10.84 12.15
CA SER A 336 -12.05 -10.44 13.55
C SER A 336 -12.06 -11.63 14.51
N GLN A 337 -11.66 -11.39 15.75
CA GLN A 337 -11.83 -12.35 16.84
C GLN A 337 -13.32 -12.66 17.08
N ALA A 338 -14.21 -11.66 17.03
CA ALA A 338 -15.65 -11.83 17.24
C ALA A 338 -16.28 -12.75 16.18
N PHE A 339 -15.86 -12.61 14.92
CA PHE A 339 -16.28 -13.48 13.82
C PHE A 339 -15.92 -14.96 14.10
N LEU A 340 -14.72 -15.21 14.63
CA LEU A 340 -14.24 -16.55 15.00
C LEU A 340 -14.92 -17.08 16.27
N ASP A 341 -15.23 -16.23 17.24
CA ASP A 341 -15.94 -16.62 18.46
C ASP A 341 -17.36 -17.08 18.15
N ALA A 342 -18.02 -16.44 17.19
CA ALA A 342 -19.32 -16.89 16.67
C ALA A 342 -19.23 -18.19 15.85
N ARG A 343 -18.04 -18.55 15.34
CA ARG A 343 -17.80 -19.73 14.49
C ARG A 343 -16.62 -20.58 15.00
N PRO A 344 -16.74 -21.25 16.17
CA PRO A 344 -15.61 -21.93 16.82
C PRO A 344 -14.91 -22.99 15.96
N ALA A 345 -15.63 -23.64 15.03
CA ALA A 345 -15.09 -24.63 14.11
C ALA A 345 -14.01 -24.07 13.17
N LEU A 346 -13.98 -22.76 12.95
CA LEU A 346 -13.02 -22.07 12.07
C LEU A 346 -11.74 -21.64 12.79
N LYS A 347 -11.70 -21.66 14.13
CA LYS A 347 -10.57 -21.14 14.92
C LYS A 347 -9.25 -21.86 14.64
N SER A 348 -9.29 -23.17 14.43
CA SER A 348 -8.07 -23.99 14.24
C SER A 348 -7.32 -23.69 12.95
N GLN A 349 -8.00 -23.09 11.96
CA GLN A 349 -7.42 -22.79 10.65
C GLN A 349 -7.07 -21.30 10.46
N ALA A 350 -7.48 -20.45 11.39
CA ALA A 350 -7.26 -19.01 11.36
C ALA A 350 -5.82 -18.66 11.74
N ILE A 351 -5.16 -17.82 10.94
CA ILE A 351 -3.78 -17.40 11.15
C ILE A 351 -3.73 -15.95 11.60
N LEU A 352 -3.20 -15.69 12.79
CA LEU A 352 -3.04 -14.33 13.31
C LEU A 352 -2.06 -13.54 12.43
N ILE A 353 -2.42 -12.31 12.07
CA ILE A 353 -1.47 -11.31 11.57
C ILE A 353 -0.85 -10.65 12.81
N ALA A 354 0.30 -11.15 13.26
CA ALA A 354 0.91 -10.75 14.53
C ALA A 354 1.49 -9.33 14.44
N GLY A 355 2.06 -8.97 13.30
CA GLY A 355 2.52 -7.61 13.03
C GLY A 355 2.45 -7.29 11.55
N GLN A 356 2.14 -6.03 11.20
CA GLN A 356 2.12 -5.60 9.82
C GLN A 356 2.41 -4.11 9.65
N ARG A 357 3.32 -3.78 8.72
CA ARG A 357 3.65 -2.40 8.37
C ARG A 357 3.73 -2.16 6.88
N LEU A 358 3.07 -1.09 6.43
CA LEU A 358 3.33 -0.44 5.15
C LEU A 358 4.23 0.78 5.38
N ALA A 359 5.33 0.87 4.65
CA ALA A 359 6.27 2.00 4.67
C ALA A 359 6.54 2.51 3.26
N THR A 360 6.76 3.82 3.14
CA THR A 360 7.14 4.53 1.91
C THR A 360 8.59 4.97 1.94
N ASP A 361 9.08 5.48 0.81
CA ASP A 361 10.38 6.13 0.71
C ASP A 361 10.61 7.17 1.81
N THR A 362 11.86 7.21 2.27
CA THR A 362 12.41 8.25 3.16
C THR A 362 13.41 9.10 2.37
N PRO A 363 14.00 10.17 2.95
CA PRO A 363 15.07 10.92 2.28
C PRO A 363 16.26 10.06 1.82
N ALA A 364 16.42 8.84 2.36
CA ALA A 364 17.41 7.87 1.91
C ALA A 364 17.28 7.51 0.42
N LEU A 365 16.10 7.62 -0.21
CA LEU A 365 15.93 7.45 -1.65
C LEU A 365 16.88 8.36 -2.46
N PHE A 366 17.21 9.53 -1.91
CA PHE A 366 18.10 10.51 -2.55
C PHE A 366 19.57 10.39 -2.09
N SER A 367 19.95 9.31 -1.41
CA SER A 367 21.34 9.06 -0.96
C SER A 367 22.31 8.79 -2.11
N ARG A 368 21.80 8.65 -3.35
CA ARG A 368 22.54 8.26 -4.57
C ARG A 368 23.06 6.82 -4.55
N SER A 369 22.76 6.04 -3.50
CA SER A 369 22.94 4.59 -3.44
C SER A 369 21.93 3.89 -4.32
N ALA A 370 22.37 3.00 -5.19
CA ALA A 370 21.50 2.13 -5.98
C ALA A 370 20.74 1.13 -5.08
N ILE A 371 21.32 0.73 -3.94
CA ILE A 371 20.66 -0.14 -2.95
C ILE A 371 19.49 0.60 -2.28
N ASP A 372 19.66 1.88 -1.95
CA ASP A 372 18.58 2.66 -1.33
C ASP A 372 17.52 3.05 -2.36
N LEU A 373 17.91 3.29 -3.62
CA LEU A 373 17.00 3.57 -4.74
C LEU A 373 16.00 2.44 -5.01
N VAL A 374 16.33 1.21 -4.61
CA VAL A 374 15.44 0.06 -4.75
C VAL A 374 14.73 -0.31 -3.46
N GLY A 375 14.74 0.56 -2.44
CA GLY A 375 13.87 0.41 -1.28
C GLY A 375 14.47 -0.32 -0.08
N TYR A 376 15.81 -0.40 0.06
CA TYR A 376 16.46 -1.05 1.21
C TYR A 376 15.99 -0.46 2.56
N GLU A 377 16.15 0.84 2.77
CA GLU A 377 15.81 1.49 4.05
C GLU A 377 14.31 1.45 4.34
N MET A 378 13.50 1.50 3.29
CA MET A 378 12.05 1.35 3.39
C MET A 378 11.67 -0.06 3.86
N SER A 379 12.26 -1.10 3.25
CA SER A 379 12.08 -2.48 3.66
C SER A 379 12.57 -2.73 5.08
N ALA A 380 13.71 -2.14 5.46
CA ALA A 380 14.24 -2.24 6.82
C ALA A 380 13.32 -1.58 7.87
N LEU A 381 12.74 -0.42 7.55
CA LEU A 381 11.78 0.24 8.40
C LEU A 381 10.51 -0.61 8.59
N ALA A 382 9.93 -1.10 7.49
CA ALA A 382 8.73 -1.94 7.56
C ALA A 382 8.99 -3.25 8.31
N ALA A 383 10.15 -3.89 8.10
CA ALA A 383 10.54 -5.12 8.81
C ALA A 383 10.61 -4.87 10.31
N LYS A 384 11.36 -3.84 10.70
CA LYS A 384 11.57 -3.46 12.10
C LYS A 384 10.25 -3.19 12.82
N GLU A 385 9.36 -2.42 12.20
CA GLU A 385 8.08 -2.07 12.83
C GLU A 385 7.09 -3.23 12.85
N ALA A 386 7.06 -4.07 11.81
CA ALA A 386 6.20 -5.27 11.80
C ALA A 386 6.66 -6.30 12.84
N LEU A 387 7.97 -6.59 12.93
CA LEU A 387 8.52 -7.50 13.94
C LEU A 387 8.33 -6.96 15.37
N ALA A 388 8.47 -5.64 15.56
CA ALA A 388 8.19 -4.99 16.84
C ALA A 388 6.70 -5.09 17.23
N GLU A 389 5.77 -4.91 16.28
CA GLU A 389 4.34 -5.11 16.52
C GLU A 389 4.01 -6.56 16.89
N ALA A 390 4.67 -7.52 16.23
CA ALA A 390 4.55 -8.95 16.52
C ALA A 390 5.28 -9.39 17.81
N ASN A 391 6.11 -8.52 18.40
CA ASN A 391 6.96 -8.83 19.54
C ASN A 391 7.89 -10.05 19.31
N VAL A 392 8.50 -10.10 18.12
CA VAL A 392 9.47 -11.14 17.71
C VAL A 392 10.70 -10.49 17.08
N THR A 393 11.73 -11.30 16.84
CA THR A 393 12.97 -10.93 16.17
C THR A 393 13.11 -11.66 14.83
N PRO A 394 14.02 -11.23 13.92
CA PRO A 394 14.28 -11.95 12.68
C PRO A 394 14.68 -13.43 12.90
N ASP A 395 15.29 -13.76 14.04
CA ASP A 395 15.70 -15.12 14.39
C ASP A 395 14.52 -16.06 14.71
N ASP A 396 13.34 -15.50 15.02
CA ASP A 396 12.12 -16.26 15.28
C ASP A 396 11.41 -16.66 13.97
N VAL A 397 11.79 -16.05 12.84
CA VAL A 397 11.19 -16.31 11.54
C VAL A 397 11.69 -17.67 11.03
N SER A 398 10.75 -18.60 10.81
CA SER A 398 11.05 -19.94 10.27
C SER A 398 10.84 -20.06 8.76
N VAL A 399 10.00 -19.18 8.20
CA VAL A 399 9.67 -19.11 6.77
C VAL A 399 9.58 -17.66 6.37
N CYS A 400 10.23 -17.28 5.27
CA CYS A 400 10.16 -15.93 4.71
C CYS A 400 9.74 -15.98 3.25
N GLU A 401 8.70 -15.24 2.89
CA GLU A 401 8.41 -14.89 1.51
C GLU A 401 8.72 -13.40 1.32
N LEU A 402 9.58 -13.10 0.36
CA LEU A 402 10.06 -11.74 0.09
C LEU A 402 9.86 -11.37 -1.38
N HIS A 403 10.12 -10.11 -1.72
CA HIS A 403 9.92 -9.60 -3.07
C HIS A 403 11.13 -9.92 -3.98
N ASP A 404 11.17 -11.12 -4.55
CA ASP A 404 12.22 -11.64 -5.45
C ASP A 404 12.03 -11.25 -6.93
N CYS A 405 11.73 -9.98 -7.23
CA CYS A 405 11.53 -9.55 -8.63
C CYS A 405 12.80 -9.75 -9.50
N PHE A 406 13.96 -9.56 -8.88
CA PHE A 406 15.27 -9.89 -9.42
C PHE A 406 16.12 -10.50 -8.29
N SER A 407 17.05 -11.40 -8.61
CA SER A 407 17.97 -11.97 -7.62
C SER A 407 18.73 -10.91 -6.81
N ALA A 408 19.10 -9.80 -7.46
CA ALA A 408 19.72 -8.66 -6.79
C ALA A 408 18.81 -8.01 -5.73
N ASN A 409 17.49 -7.99 -5.96
CA ASN A 409 16.57 -7.44 -4.96
C ASN A 409 16.43 -8.38 -3.74
N GLU A 410 16.40 -9.68 -3.97
CA GLU A 410 16.39 -10.67 -2.88
C GLU A 410 17.66 -10.55 -2.03
N MET A 411 18.83 -10.41 -2.66
CA MET A 411 20.10 -10.17 -1.94
C MET A 411 20.01 -8.99 -0.97
N VAL A 412 19.60 -7.81 -1.44
CA VAL A 412 19.53 -6.62 -0.58
C VAL A 412 18.39 -6.70 0.43
N THR A 413 17.29 -7.40 0.10
CA THR A 413 16.13 -7.54 0.97
C THR A 413 16.41 -8.47 2.14
N ILE A 414 17.18 -9.55 1.95
CA ILE A 414 17.60 -10.45 3.05
C ILE A 414 18.25 -9.65 4.19
N GLU A 415 19.10 -8.69 3.83
CA GLU A 415 19.76 -7.82 4.80
C GLU A 415 18.81 -6.77 5.39
N ALA A 416 17.95 -6.17 4.57
CA ALA A 416 16.96 -5.19 5.03
C ALA A 416 16.00 -5.79 6.05
N LEU A 417 15.60 -7.06 5.86
CA LEU A 417 14.75 -7.80 6.79
C LEU A 417 15.47 -8.20 8.09
N GLY A 418 16.80 -8.01 8.17
CA GLY A 418 17.62 -8.42 9.30
C GLY A 418 17.88 -9.93 9.38
N LEU A 419 17.64 -10.67 8.29
CA LEU A 419 17.88 -12.13 8.22
C LEU A 419 19.37 -12.46 8.08
N ALA A 420 20.13 -11.54 7.49
CA ALA A 420 21.57 -11.53 7.51
C ALA A 420 22.08 -10.13 7.90
N PRO A 421 23.28 -10.00 8.50
CA PRO A 421 23.91 -8.70 8.69
C PRO A 421 24.09 -7.96 7.35
N LYS A 422 24.11 -6.62 7.40
CA LYS A 422 24.35 -5.78 6.21
C LYS A 422 25.69 -6.12 5.55
N GLY A 423 25.68 -6.30 4.23
CA GLY A 423 26.81 -6.75 3.41
C GLY A 423 27.15 -8.23 3.52
N LYS A 424 26.31 -9.07 4.16
CA LYS A 424 26.57 -10.49 4.42
C LYS A 424 25.54 -11.43 3.82
N ALA A 425 24.54 -10.95 3.07
CA ALA A 425 23.56 -11.84 2.43
C ALA A 425 24.21 -12.83 1.44
N HIS A 426 25.29 -12.45 0.77
CA HIS A 426 26.00 -13.32 -0.18
C HIS A 426 26.64 -14.56 0.49
N GLU A 427 27.03 -14.45 1.76
CA GLU A 427 27.49 -15.60 2.57
C GLU A 427 26.32 -16.49 2.99
N PHE A 428 25.14 -15.90 3.14
CA PHE A 428 23.92 -16.56 3.58
C PHE A 428 23.20 -17.33 2.46
N VAL A 429 23.32 -16.89 1.21
CA VAL A 429 22.69 -17.56 0.05
C VAL A 429 23.52 -18.71 -0.54
N GLN A 430 24.63 -19.08 0.09
CA GLN A 430 25.44 -20.24 -0.31
C GLN A 430 24.63 -21.55 -0.30
N PRO A 431 25.03 -22.59 -1.07
CA PRO A 431 24.31 -23.85 -1.14
C PRO A 431 24.00 -24.43 0.25
N GLY A 432 22.72 -24.47 0.60
CA GLY A 432 22.22 -24.98 1.89
C GLY A 432 21.82 -23.92 2.92
N GLY A 433 22.17 -22.64 2.72
CA GLY A 433 21.86 -21.56 3.66
C GLY A 433 20.37 -21.18 3.69
N ILE A 434 19.82 -20.81 2.52
CA ILE A 434 18.40 -20.45 2.36
C ILE A 434 17.53 -21.60 1.80
N ASN A 435 18.06 -22.82 1.76
CA ASN A 435 17.42 -24.00 1.18
C ASN A 435 16.85 -24.94 2.26
N GLN A 436 16.12 -25.98 1.85
CA GLN A 436 15.55 -26.98 2.77
C GLN A 436 16.62 -27.60 3.68
N GLY A 437 16.35 -27.59 4.99
CA GLY A 437 17.28 -28.05 6.03
C GLY A 437 18.12 -26.94 6.66
N GLY A 438 18.07 -25.71 6.13
CA GLY A 438 18.66 -24.51 6.75
C GLY A 438 17.80 -23.95 7.89
N LYS A 439 18.34 -22.95 8.60
CA LYS A 439 17.67 -22.26 9.73
C LYS A 439 16.38 -21.54 9.30
N LEU A 440 16.31 -21.07 8.05
CA LEU A 440 15.19 -20.32 7.49
C LEU A 440 14.90 -20.75 6.05
N VAL A 441 13.65 -21.15 5.77
CA VAL A 441 13.21 -21.48 4.41
C VAL A 441 12.73 -20.22 3.70
N HIS A 442 13.48 -19.80 2.67
CA HIS A 442 13.13 -18.64 1.85
C HIS A 442 12.28 -19.05 0.65
N ASN A 443 11.29 -18.23 0.33
CA ASN A 443 10.39 -18.36 -0.80
C ASN A 443 9.83 -19.80 -1.04
N PRO A 444 9.40 -20.55 0.01
CA PRO A 444 8.99 -21.94 -0.15
C PRO A 444 7.74 -22.12 -0.99
N PHE A 445 6.95 -21.08 -1.26
CA PHE A 445 5.71 -21.19 -2.05
C PHE A 445 5.94 -21.48 -3.52
N ARG A 446 7.18 -21.40 -3.97
CA ARG A 446 7.58 -22.02 -5.22
C ARG A 446 7.49 -23.57 -5.13
N ARG A 447 7.34 -24.18 -3.95
CA ARG A 447 7.07 -25.62 -3.72
C ARG A 447 5.71 -25.86 -3.01
N ALA A 448 4.81 -26.67 -3.59
CA ALA A 448 3.73 -27.29 -2.83
C ALA A 448 4.19 -28.65 -2.29
N ARG A 449 4.66 -28.66 -1.02
CA ARG A 449 4.69 -29.77 -0.03
C ARG A 449 5.87 -29.58 0.92
N ILE A 450 5.65 -29.09 2.13
CA ILE A 450 6.65 -29.22 3.21
C ILE A 450 6.43 -30.60 3.86
N LYS A 451 7.40 -31.51 3.71
CA LYS A 451 7.47 -32.78 4.46
C LYS A 451 8.33 -32.54 5.70
N GLY A 452 7.76 -32.76 6.88
CA GLY A 452 8.46 -32.84 8.16
C GLY A 452 8.35 -31.58 9.01
N SER A 453 7.40 -31.55 9.95
CA SER A 453 7.46 -30.69 11.14
C SER A 453 7.71 -31.58 12.37
N PRO A 454 8.44 -31.09 13.38
CA PRO A 454 8.51 -31.74 14.69
C PRO A 454 7.09 -31.89 15.29
N PRO A 455 6.85 -32.83 16.21
CA PRO A 455 5.51 -33.37 16.51
C PRO A 455 4.47 -32.43 17.15
N GLY A 456 4.72 -31.11 17.20
CA GLY A 456 3.81 -30.12 17.81
C GLY A 456 3.11 -29.17 16.83
N CYS A 457 3.51 -29.09 15.55
CA CYS A 457 2.92 -28.15 14.60
C CYS A 457 2.06 -28.88 13.57
N HIS A 458 0.77 -28.59 13.54
CA HIS A 458 -0.21 -29.04 12.53
C HIS A 458 0.04 -28.40 11.13
N GLY A 459 1.33 -28.27 10.75
CA GLY A 459 1.90 -27.09 10.08
C GLY A 459 1.82 -26.98 8.55
N ALA A 460 1.23 -27.92 7.81
CA ALA A 460 1.19 -27.80 6.35
C ALA A 460 0.14 -26.77 5.86
N GLY A 461 -1.02 -26.69 6.52
CA GLY A 461 -2.08 -25.72 6.18
C GLY A 461 -1.75 -24.30 6.62
N THR A 462 -1.22 -24.16 7.84
CA THR A 462 -0.78 -22.90 8.44
C THR A 462 0.33 -22.23 7.62
N MET A 463 1.36 -22.98 7.24
CA MET A 463 2.45 -22.46 6.40
C MET A 463 1.94 -22.04 5.03
N ARG A 464 0.99 -22.77 4.43
CA ARG A 464 0.35 -22.41 3.15
C ARG A 464 -0.49 -21.14 3.25
N ARG A 465 -1.18 -20.88 4.35
CA ARG A 465 -2.00 -19.66 4.50
C ARG A 465 -1.14 -18.42 4.76
N ALA A 466 -0.11 -18.54 5.59
CA ALA A 466 0.79 -17.43 5.93
C ALA A 466 1.50 -16.85 4.69
N GLY A 467 2.18 -17.67 3.89
CA GLY A 467 2.84 -17.11 2.70
C GLY A 467 1.96 -16.98 1.44
N VAL A 468 0.71 -17.48 1.41
CA VAL A 468 -0.25 -17.04 0.37
C VAL A 468 -0.74 -15.62 0.63
N ALA A 469 -1.07 -15.28 1.88
CA ALA A 469 -1.46 -13.91 2.20
C ALA A 469 -0.33 -12.91 1.91
N TYR A 470 0.93 -13.31 2.10
CA TYR A 470 2.04 -12.37 2.05
C TYR A 470 2.82 -12.34 0.72
N ALA A 471 3.15 -13.49 0.11
CA ALA A 471 3.99 -13.54 -1.09
C ALA A 471 3.27 -13.15 -2.38
N TRP A 472 1.95 -13.32 -2.41
CA TRP A 472 1.18 -13.35 -3.66
C TRP A 472 0.65 -12.00 -4.08
N MET A 473 0.59 -11.09 -3.11
CA MET A 473 0.07 -9.75 -3.24
C MET A 473 1.17 -8.72 -3.59
N GLY A 474 2.42 -9.19 -3.66
CA GLY A 474 3.62 -8.42 -4.04
C GLY A 474 4.19 -8.71 -5.44
N LYS A 475 3.71 -9.74 -6.15
CA LYS A 475 4.37 -10.27 -7.37
C LYS A 475 3.70 -9.86 -8.68
N GLN A 476 2.76 -8.93 -8.62
CA GLN A 476 1.98 -8.49 -9.77
C GLN A 476 2.20 -7.00 -10.01
N SER A 477 2.70 -6.70 -11.22
CA SER A 477 2.91 -5.38 -11.87
C SER A 477 3.90 -4.36 -11.27
N GLN A 478 4.72 -3.78 -12.18
CA GLN A 478 5.70 -2.68 -11.98
C GLN A 478 6.79 -2.88 -10.91
N CYS A 479 7.94 -3.44 -11.32
CA CYS A 479 9.16 -3.54 -10.51
C CYS A 479 9.81 -2.16 -10.29
N THR A 480 9.30 -1.45 -9.29
CA THR A 480 9.90 -0.30 -8.63
C THR A 480 9.35 -0.31 -7.19
N GLN A 481 10.20 -0.54 -6.20
CA GLN A 481 9.78 -0.57 -4.80
C GLN A 481 9.64 0.88 -4.29
N TYR A 482 8.41 1.41 -4.30
CA TYR A 482 8.05 2.68 -3.64
C TYR A 482 7.47 2.49 -2.25
N GLU A 483 6.98 1.27 -1.98
CA GLU A 483 6.45 0.85 -0.69
C GLU A 483 6.78 -0.62 -0.39
N SER A 484 7.13 -0.93 0.85
CA SER A 484 7.32 -2.30 1.35
C SER A 484 6.24 -2.64 2.36
N GLY A 485 5.45 -3.68 2.10
CA GLY A 485 4.49 -4.23 3.06
C GLY A 485 5.12 -5.38 3.82
N ILE A 486 5.57 -5.13 5.06
CA ILE A 486 5.99 -6.02 6.16
C ILE A 486 4.87 -6.83 6.84
N ALA A 487 4.80 -8.15 6.89
CA ALA A 487 3.88 -8.88 7.78
C ALA A 487 4.60 -10.07 8.40
N ALA A 488 4.52 -10.15 9.73
CA ALA A 488 5.10 -11.21 10.55
C ALA A 488 3.99 -12.06 11.16
#